data_AF-A0A670HWC5-F1
#
_entry.id   AF-A0A670HWC5-F1
#
_cell.length_a   1.000
_cell.length_b   1.000
_cell.length_c   1.000
_cell.angle_alpha   90.00
_cell.angle_beta   90.00
_cell.angle_gamma   90.00
#
_symmetry.space_group_name_H-M   'P 1'
#
loop_
_entity.id
_entity.type
_entity.pdbx_description
1 polymer ?
#
loop_
_entity_poly.entity_id
_entity_poly.type
_entity_poly.pdbx_seq_one_letter_code
_entity_poly.pdbx_strand_id
1 'polypeptide(L)'
;MAAKRRAVLFDLGGVLFGSGLPGVFRQLEPSLGLPGDFFQNAALQGGIDGHFSKAMTGQMALTQMMADFEEDCKKAAGASGASLPKQFSVAQIVEKLMEEHSFNTAFLRAAVVLRENGFKTAVLTNNWVDDSHFRHRTGLALCLLNRYFDRVIESCRVGLQKPDPKIYEYALDVLKVKPEEVIFLDDTGANLKPAREMGMATILVKDFDSALKELQDLTGVQLLEQEECLPPACEPESVVHGYVAIKPGTRLHFVELGSGPVVLLCHGFPESWLSWRYQIPALADAGFRVIAVEMKGYGDSTAPPEIEEYSQEEICKDLLVFLDKMGIAQATFIGHDWGGVTVWHMALLYPERVRAVAGLNTPYKPPDPAVDVMKRIESIPVFDYQLYFQEPGVAETELEKDISRTLKFMIRSIRKEDKINGPSLDVRKCRERGGLLKGLSEDAPPSSLLPEPVLQYYLQQFQKSGFRGPLNWYRNMQANVRWGSRARSWKIRVPALMVTAGGDTVLSPKLSKGMEEWIPHLSRGHIEECGHFTQMERPAALNKILIEWLQGVHKDVPLQSMAKL
;
A
#
# COMPACT_ATOMS: atom_id res chain seq x y z
N MET A 1 31.72 -10.77 24.73
CA MET A 1 30.37 -10.92 24.14
C MET A 1 30.29 -9.99 22.95
N ALA A 2 29.90 -10.47 21.77
CA ALA A 2 29.67 -9.59 20.62
C ALA A 2 28.58 -8.56 20.98
N ALA A 3 28.77 -7.29 20.62
CA ALA A 3 27.76 -6.26 20.86
C ALA A 3 26.46 -6.63 20.13
N LYS A 4 25.32 -6.50 20.81
CA LYS A 4 24.01 -6.76 20.20
C LYS A 4 23.75 -5.71 19.13
N ARG A 5 23.55 -6.13 17.88
CA ARG A 5 23.21 -5.22 16.77
C ARG A 5 21.81 -4.65 16.95
N ARG A 6 21.63 -3.39 16.56
CA ARG A 6 20.39 -2.62 16.77
C ARG A 6 20.02 -1.69 15.63
N ALA A 7 20.91 -1.48 14.67
CA ALA A 7 20.60 -0.67 13.51
C ALA A 7 21.24 -1.19 12.23
N VAL A 8 20.59 -0.90 11.10
CA VAL A 8 21.07 -1.26 9.76
C VAL A 8 21.01 -0.04 8.85
N LEU A 9 22.15 0.28 8.24
CA LEU A 9 22.31 1.34 7.25
C LEU A 9 22.40 0.72 5.86
N PHE A 10 21.66 1.27 4.89
CA PHE A 10 21.65 0.83 3.50
C PHE A 10 22.10 1.96 2.58
N ASP A 11 23.01 1.69 1.66
CA ASP A 11 23.20 2.60 0.52
C ASP A 11 21.97 2.58 -0.41
N LEU A 12 21.83 3.62 -1.23
CA LEU A 12 20.79 3.73 -2.24
C LEU A 12 21.23 3.09 -3.55
N GLY A 13 22.33 3.58 -4.17
CA GLY A 13 22.85 3.04 -5.42
C GLY A 13 23.52 1.69 -5.22
N GLY A 14 23.29 0.71 -6.10
CA GLY A 14 23.92 -0.62 -6.01
C GLY A 14 23.39 -1.52 -4.89
N VAL A 15 22.51 -1.02 -4.02
CA VAL A 15 21.90 -1.77 -2.90
C VAL A 15 20.37 -1.72 -2.98
N LEU A 16 19.78 -0.55 -2.71
CA LEU A 16 18.31 -0.39 -2.79
C LEU A 16 17.83 -0.16 -4.23
N PHE A 17 18.67 0.40 -5.09
CA PHE A 17 18.51 0.34 -6.54
C PHE A 17 19.40 -0.75 -7.14
N GLY A 18 19.17 -1.05 -8.41
CA GLY A 18 20.11 -1.83 -9.22
C GLY A 18 21.46 -1.13 -9.40
N SER A 19 22.08 -1.25 -10.57
CA SER A 19 23.40 -0.65 -10.82
C SER A 19 23.38 0.87 -10.62
N GLY A 20 24.17 1.37 -9.66
CA GLY A 20 24.39 2.81 -9.50
C GLY A 20 25.14 3.42 -10.70
N LEU A 21 25.28 4.75 -10.73
CA LEU A 21 26.03 5.50 -11.76
C LEU A 21 27.39 4.86 -12.12
N PRO A 22 28.25 4.48 -11.15
CA PRO A 22 29.52 3.81 -11.45
C PRO A 22 29.37 2.46 -12.16
N GLY A 23 28.28 1.73 -11.90
CA GLY A 23 27.96 0.49 -12.60
C GLY A 23 27.55 0.74 -14.05
N VAL A 24 26.72 1.74 -14.30
CA VAL A 24 26.26 2.09 -15.65
C VAL A 24 27.39 2.67 -16.50
N PHE A 25 28.25 3.51 -15.93
CA PHE A 25 29.43 3.99 -16.63
C PHE A 25 30.35 2.86 -17.09
N ARG A 26 30.65 1.88 -16.23
CA ARG A 26 31.46 0.70 -16.61
C ARG A 26 30.82 -0.13 -17.72
N GLN A 27 29.49 -0.16 -17.81
CA GLN A 27 28.79 -0.85 -18.91
C GLN A 27 28.80 -0.05 -20.21
N LEU A 28 28.81 1.29 -20.13
CA LEU A 28 28.82 2.18 -21.29
C LEU A 28 30.20 2.31 -21.94
N GLU A 29 31.28 2.31 -21.14
CA GLU A 29 32.66 2.50 -21.63
C GLU A 29 33.03 1.59 -22.83
N PRO A 30 32.78 0.26 -22.80
CA PRO A 30 33.09 -0.60 -23.95
C PRO A 30 32.29 -0.24 -25.20
N SER A 31 31.00 0.13 -25.04
CA SER A 31 30.13 0.49 -26.17
C SER A 31 30.55 1.80 -26.85
N LEU A 32 31.23 2.66 -26.10
CA LEU A 32 31.75 3.95 -26.55
C LEU A 32 33.22 3.88 -27.01
N GLY A 33 33.86 2.71 -26.92
CA GLY A 33 35.28 2.54 -27.23
C GLY A 33 36.20 3.31 -26.28
N LEU A 34 35.74 3.59 -25.05
CA LEU A 34 36.50 4.31 -24.04
C LEU A 34 37.38 3.34 -23.23
N PRO A 35 38.53 3.82 -22.70
CA PRO A 35 39.31 3.05 -21.74
C PRO A 35 38.48 2.66 -20.52
N GLY A 36 38.82 1.54 -19.88
CA GLY A 36 38.20 1.17 -18.61
C GLY A 36 38.44 2.24 -17.55
N ASP A 37 37.41 2.48 -16.72
CA ASP A 37 37.37 3.48 -15.66
C ASP A 37 37.50 4.93 -16.15
N PHE A 38 37.30 5.19 -17.45
CA PHE A 38 37.34 6.53 -18.04
C PHE A 38 36.42 7.51 -17.31
N PHE A 39 35.14 7.16 -17.14
CA PHE A 39 34.17 8.06 -16.49
C PHE A 39 34.45 8.19 -15.00
N GLN A 40 34.90 7.11 -14.35
CA GLN A 40 35.26 7.16 -12.94
C GLN A 40 36.44 8.11 -12.70
N ASN A 41 37.47 8.03 -13.55
CA ASN A 41 38.63 8.92 -13.47
C ASN A 41 38.24 10.38 -13.74
N ALA A 42 37.37 10.62 -14.74
CA ALA A 42 36.84 11.96 -15.02
C ALA A 42 36.00 12.49 -13.84
N ALA A 43 35.17 11.65 -13.22
CA ALA A 43 34.31 12.04 -12.10
C ALA A 43 35.09 12.35 -10.81
N LEU A 44 36.21 11.66 -10.60
CA LEU A 44 37.12 11.88 -9.47
C LEU A 44 38.08 13.07 -9.69
N GLN A 45 38.12 13.64 -10.90
CA GLN A 45 38.98 14.76 -11.21
C GLN A 45 38.61 15.98 -10.35
N GLY A 46 39.60 16.56 -9.66
CA GLY A 46 39.40 17.66 -8.72
C GLY A 46 39.08 17.24 -7.28
N GLY A 47 38.91 15.94 -7.00
CA GLY A 47 38.74 15.43 -5.64
C GLY A 47 37.57 16.09 -4.90
N ILE A 48 37.84 16.64 -3.72
CA ILE A 48 36.83 17.33 -2.88
C ILE A 48 36.27 18.61 -3.52
N ASP A 49 37.00 19.21 -4.46
CA ASP A 49 36.58 20.43 -5.18
C ASP A 49 35.98 20.13 -6.56
N GLY A 50 35.90 18.84 -6.93
CA GLY A 50 35.34 18.37 -8.19
C GLY A 50 33.82 18.53 -8.26
N HIS A 51 33.27 18.55 -9.48
CA HIS A 51 31.85 18.81 -9.73
C HIS A 51 30.93 17.77 -9.06
N PHE A 52 31.29 16.48 -9.09
CA PHE A 52 30.55 15.45 -8.37
C PHE A 52 30.54 15.67 -6.86
N SER A 53 31.68 16.03 -6.27
CA SER A 53 31.76 16.25 -4.82
C SER A 53 30.94 17.48 -4.39
N LYS A 54 30.96 18.56 -5.19
CA LYS A 54 30.10 19.73 -4.98
C LYS A 54 28.62 19.38 -5.07
N ALA A 55 28.24 18.55 -6.04
CA ALA A 55 26.85 18.09 -6.15
C ALA A 55 26.43 17.19 -4.99
N MET A 56 27.28 16.23 -4.62
CA MET A 56 27.04 15.31 -3.50
C MET A 56 26.96 16.01 -2.15
N THR A 57 27.62 17.16 -1.99
CA THR A 57 27.56 17.98 -0.77
C THR A 57 26.56 19.14 -0.87
N GLY A 58 25.73 19.18 -1.90
CA GLY A 58 24.64 20.17 -2.05
C GLY A 58 25.09 21.58 -2.43
N GLN A 59 26.36 21.76 -2.80
CA GLN A 59 26.90 23.05 -3.28
C GLN A 59 26.56 23.31 -4.76
N MET A 60 26.11 22.28 -5.49
CA MET A 60 25.78 22.33 -6.90
C MET A 60 24.53 21.46 -7.18
N ALA A 61 23.64 21.91 -8.06
CA ALA A 61 22.47 21.15 -8.47
C ALA A 61 22.81 20.13 -9.58
N LEU A 62 21.94 19.13 -9.78
CA LEU A 62 22.16 18.05 -10.73
C LEU A 62 22.38 18.57 -12.16
N THR A 63 21.55 19.50 -12.65
CA THR A 63 21.66 20.00 -14.03
C THR A 63 23.01 20.65 -14.31
N GLN A 64 23.50 21.47 -13.38
CA GLN A 64 24.82 22.09 -13.46
C GLN A 64 25.94 21.04 -13.44
N MET A 65 25.85 20.06 -12.54
CA MET A 65 26.84 18.98 -12.45
C MET A 65 26.92 18.17 -13.75
N MET A 66 25.77 17.82 -14.36
CA MET A 66 25.75 17.07 -15.61
C MET A 66 26.42 17.85 -16.75
N ALA A 67 26.18 19.16 -16.85
CA ALA A 67 26.80 20.00 -17.88
C ALA A 67 28.32 20.11 -17.69
N ASP A 68 28.77 20.36 -16.46
CA ASP A 68 30.20 20.49 -16.16
C ASP A 68 30.94 19.15 -16.34
N PHE A 69 30.32 18.04 -15.93
CA PHE A 69 30.90 16.71 -16.11
C PHE A 69 30.98 16.28 -17.59
N GLU A 70 30.04 16.71 -18.42
CA GLU A 70 30.11 16.48 -19.86
C GLU A 70 31.36 17.16 -20.47
N GLU A 71 31.67 18.38 -20.03
CA GLU A 71 32.89 19.08 -20.45
C GLU A 71 34.17 18.41 -19.92
N ASP A 72 34.14 17.87 -18.70
CA ASP A 72 35.27 17.11 -18.17
C ASP A 72 35.51 15.82 -18.97
N CYS A 73 34.44 15.13 -19.37
CA CYS A 73 34.53 13.97 -20.27
C CYS A 73 35.14 14.35 -21.63
N LYS A 74 34.72 15.48 -22.22
CA LYS A 74 35.29 15.96 -23.50
C LYS A 74 36.78 16.27 -23.39
N LYS A 75 37.20 16.93 -22.31
CA LYS A 75 38.63 17.21 -22.03
C LYS A 75 39.43 15.92 -21.82
N ALA A 76 38.92 14.99 -21.00
CA ALA A 76 39.57 13.72 -20.72
C ALA A 76 39.74 12.88 -22.00
N ALA A 77 38.70 12.81 -22.84
CA ALA A 77 38.75 12.10 -24.12
C ALA A 77 39.81 12.71 -25.06
N GLY A 78 39.85 14.05 -25.15
CA GLY A 78 40.88 14.75 -25.92
C GLY A 78 42.30 14.46 -25.43
N ALA A 79 42.51 14.40 -24.11
CA ALA A 79 43.80 14.08 -23.51
C ALA A 79 44.23 12.63 -23.71
N SER A 80 43.28 11.68 -23.74
CA SER A 80 43.56 10.25 -23.94
C SER A 80 43.57 9.82 -25.40
N GLY A 81 43.33 10.73 -26.35
CA GLY A 81 43.18 10.43 -27.78
C GLY A 81 41.91 9.62 -28.11
N ALA A 82 40.94 9.57 -27.21
CA ALA A 82 39.65 8.92 -27.42
C ALA A 82 38.66 9.91 -28.06
N SER A 83 37.66 9.40 -28.79
CA SER A 83 36.59 10.22 -29.36
C SER A 83 35.25 9.85 -28.75
N LEU A 84 34.55 10.82 -28.16
CA LEU A 84 33.16 10.65 -27.75
C LEU A 84 32.23 10.77 -28.97
N PRO A 85 31.11 10.03 -29.00
CA PRO A 85 30.11 10.19 -30.06
C PRO A 85 29.59 11.62 -30.16
N LYS A 86 29.21 12.05 -31.37
CA LYS A 86 28.64 13.40 -31.60
C LYS A 86 27.38 13.70 -30.77
N GLN A 87 26.65 12.66 -30.37
CA GLN A 87 25.43 12.77 -29.57
C GLN A 87 25.65 12.41 -28.09
N PHE A 88 26.91 12.35 -27.63
CA PHE A 88 27.19 12.08 -26.23
C PHE A 88 26.58 13.17 -25.34
N SER A 89 25.74 12.75 -24.40
CA SER A 89 25.14 13.64 -23.41
C SER A 89 25.08 12.94 -22.06
N VAL A 90 25.69 13.57 -21.05
CA VAL A 90 25.61 13.08 -19.67
C VAL A 90 24.16 13.14 -19.18
N ALA A 91 23.44 14.21 -19.52
CA ALA A 91 22.03 14.38 -19.13
C ALA A 91 21.15 13.24 -19.64
N GLN A 92 21.32 12.82 -20.90
CA GLN A 92 20.56 11.69 -21.46
C GLN A 92 20.92 10.36 -20.79
N ILE A 93 22.20 10.15 -20.42
CA ILE A 93 22.63 8.95 -19.70
C ILE A 93 21.99 8.90 -18.31
N VAL A 94 22.00 10.01 -17.58
CA VAL A 94 21.39 10.12 -16.24
C VAL A 94 19.87 10.00 -16.32
N GLU A 95 19.23 10.62 -17.32
CA GLU A 95 17.79 10.50 -17.54
C GLU A 95 17.38 9.04 -17.78
N LYS A 96 18.06 8.36 -18.73
CA LYS A 96 17.81 6.95 -19.02
C LYS A 96 18.05 6.06 -17.81
N LEU A 97 19.10 6.35 -17.03
CA LEU A 97 19.37 5.67 -15.77
C LEU A 97 18.16 5.79 -14.83
N MET A 98 17.71 7.01 -14.57
CA MET A 98 16.56 7.28 -13.69
C MET A 98 15.26 6.66 -14.21
N GLU A 99 15.12 6.51 -15.54
CA GLU A 99 13.97 5.85 -16.16
C GLU A 99 13.93 4.35 -15.91
N GLU A 100 15.09 3.69 -15.98
CA GLU A 100 15.25 2.25 -15.83
C GLU A 100 15.36 1.80 -14.36
N HIS A 101 15.59 2.74 -13.43
CA HIS A 101 15.70 2.45 -12.00
C HIS A 101 14.37 1.97 -11.40
N SER A 102 14.45 0.84 -10.71
CA SER A 102 13.41 0.32 -9.83
C SER A 102 14.04 -0.18 -8.54
N PHE A 103 13.31 -0.06 -7.43
CA PHE A 103 13.79 -0.53 -6.14
C PHE A 103 13.95 -2.05 -6.09
N ASN A 104 14.99 -2.51 -5.41
CA ASN A 104 15.15 -3.87 -4.97
C ASN A 104 14.14 -4.17 -3.86
N THR A 105 13.06 -4.83 -4.25
CA THR A 105 11.94 -5.15 -3.35
C THR A 105 12.36 -6.09 -2.21
N ALA A 106 13.39 -6.92 -2.40
CA ALA A 106 13.87 -7.82 -1.35
C ALA A 106 14.54 -7.05 -0.20
N PHE A 107 15.36 -6.04 -0.50
CA PHE A 107 15.95 -5.19 0.54
C PHE A 107 14.92 -4.26 1.21
N LEU A 108 13.93 -3.76 0.46
CA LEU A 108 12.83 -3.01 1.06
C LEU A 108 12.03 -3.87 2.05
N ARG A 109 11.74 -5.12 1.70
CA ARG A 109 11.09 -6.08 2.61
C ARG A 109 11.97 -6.39 3.82
N ALA A 110 13.27 -6.63 3.61
CA ALA A 110 14.20 -6.86 4.71
C ALA A 110 14.22 -5.68 5.69
N ALA A 111 14.19 -4.44 5.20
CA ALA A 111 14.13 -3.25 6.06
C ALA A 111 12.87 -3.22 6.93
N VAL A 112 11.70 -3.58 6.38
CA VAL A 112 10.44 -3.67 7.15
C VAL A 112 10.54 -4.74 8.24
N VAL A 113 10.96 -5.96 7.87
CA VAL A 113 11.11 -7.08 8.81
C VAL A 113 12.09 -6.73 9.94
N LEU A 114 13.19 -6.05 9.62
CA LEU A 114 14.15 -5.60 10.62
C LEU A 114 13.53 -4.60 11.60
N ARG A 115 12.74 -3.63 11.12
CA ARG A 115 12.03 -2.67 11.97
C ARG A 115 11.02 -3.35 12.89
N GLU A 116 10.26 -4.30 12.37
CA GLU A 116 9.34 -5.12 13.16
C GLU A 116 10.06 -5.92 14.25
N ASN A 117 11.32 -6.29 14.02
CA ASN A 117 12.20 -6.94 15.01
C ASN A 117 13.01 -5.95 15.87
N GLY A 118 12.63 -4.67 15.87
CA GLY A 118 13.18 -3.63 16.76
C GLY A 118 14.51 -3.02 16.32
N PHE A 119 14.96 -3.26 15.08
CA PHE A 119 16.10 -2.54 14.52
C PHE A 119 15.68 -1.15 14.04
N LYS A 120 16.57 -0.18 14.19
CA LYS A 120 16.45 1.09 13.45
C LYS A 120 17.02 0.90 12.05
N THR A 121 16.31 1.35 11.03
CA THR A 121 16.82 1.28 9.65
C THR A 121 16.94 2.66 9.03
N ALA A 122 18.02 2.87 8.27
CA ALA A 122 18.17 4.11 7.53
C ALA A 122 18.87 3.92 6.18
N VAL A 123 18.54 4.82 5.26
CA VAL A 123 19.29 4.99 4.01
C VAL A 123 20.42 6.00 4.25
N LEU A 124 21.64 5.67 3.84
CA LEU A 124 22.79 6.58 3.85
C LEU A 124 23.36 6.68 2.43
N THR A 125 23.00 7.75 1.71
CA THR A 125 23.25 7.87 0.28
C THR A 125 24.09 9.10 -0.08
N ASN A 126 25.01 8.91 -1.03
CA ASN A 126 25.61 10.01 -1.78
C ASN A 126 24.67 10.37 -2.95
N ASN A 127 23.93 11.47 -2.80
CA ASN A 127 22.97 11.96 -3.77
C ASN A 127 23.10 13.49 -3.95
N TRP A 128 22.26 14.07 -4.81
CA TRP A 128 22.33 15.47 -5.24
C TRP A 128 20.97 16.14 -5.15
N VAL A 129 20.97 17.49 -5.17
CA VAL A 129 19.75 18.27 -5.34
C VAL A 129 19.31 18.20 -6.80
N ASP A 130 18.22 17.46 -7.05
CA ASP A 130 17.68 17.25 -8.39
C ASP A 130 16.73 18.39 -8.81
N ASP A 131 17.18 19.20 -9.76
CA ASP A 131 16.46 20.30 -10.38
C ASP A 131 16.09 20.03 -11.85
N SER A 132 16.27 18.78 -12.31
CA SER A 132 15.97 18.37 -13.68
C SER A 132 14.48 18.38 -14.01
N HIS A 133 14.12 18.21 -15.29
CA HIS A 133 12.73 18.02 -15.71
C HIS A 133 12.16 16.66 -15.26
N PHE A 134 13.00 15.66 -14.99
CA PHE A 134 12.60 14.35 -14.48
C PHE A 134 12.65 14.23 -12.95
N ARG A 135 12.89 15.33 -12.21
CA ARG A 135 12.99 15.35 -10.73
C ARG A 135 11.80 14.76 -9.96
N HIS A 136 10.64 14.65 -10.60
CA HIS A 136 9.48 13.98 -10.02
C HIS A 136 9.78 12.52 -9.63
N ARG A 137 10.64 11.80 -10.39
CA ARG A 137 11.05 10.43 -10.06
C ARG A 137 11.89 10.37 -8.79
N THR A 138 12.80 11.33 -8.61
CA THR A 138 13.57 11.49 -7.38
C THR A 138 12.65 11.77 -6.19
N GLY A 139 11.66 12.64 -6.37
CA GLY A 139 10.63 12.90 -5.35
C GLY A 139 9.87 11.62 -4.96
N LEU A 140 9.40 10.84 -5.93
CA LEU A 140 8.70 9.57 -5.68
C LEU A 140 9.58 8.55 -4.96
N ALA A 141 10.85 8.42 -5.36
CA ALA A 141 11.80 7.54 -4.69
C ALA A 141 11.99 7.93 -3.22
N LEU A 142 12.19 9.20 -2.92
CA LEU A 142 12.35 9.68 -1.54
C LEU A 142 11.07 9.49 -0.71
N CYS A 143 9.89 9.72 -1.29
CA CYS A 143 8.61 9.44 -0.62
C CYS A 143 8.45 7.96 -0.29
N LEU A 144 8.88 7.06 -1.19
CA LEU A 144 8.89 5.63 -0.94
C LEU A 144 9.86 5.29 0.19
N LEU A 145 11.12 5.72 0.11
CA LEU A 145 12.13 5.43 1.14
C LEU A 145 11.71 5.90 2.54
N ASN A 146 11.12 7.10 2.66
CA ASN A 146 10.64 7.61 3.95
C ASN A 146 9.50 6.78 4.56
N ARG A 147 8.83 5.93 3.78
CA ARG A 147 7.83 4.97 4.31
C ARG A 147 8.47 3.69 4.83
N TYR A 148 9.51 3.21 4.15
CA TYR A 148 10.14 1.92 4.46
C TYR A 148 11.21 2.02 5.56
N PHE A 149 11.87 3.18 5.69
CA PHE A 149 12.99 3.40 6.62
C PHE A 149 12.65 4.42 7.70
N ASP A 150 13.28 4.31 8.88
CA ASP A 150 13.10 5.30 9.95
C ASP A 150 13.75 6.65 9.58
N ARG A 151 14.81 6.62 8.77
CA ARG A 151 15.53 7.81 8.29
C ARG A 151 16.06 7.64 6.87
N VAL A 152 16.10 8.73 6.13
CA VAL A 152 16.82 8.87 4.87
C VAL A 152 17.84 9.99 5.04
N ILE A 153 19.13 9.66 4.96
CA ILE A 153 20.25 10.59 5.11
C ILE A 153 20.83 10.84 3.72
N GLU A 154 20.56 12.04 3.23
CA GLU A 154 20.98 12.52 1.91
C GLU A 154 22.24 13.38 2.04
N SER A 155 23.34 12.98 1.39
CA SER A 155 24.62 13.70 1.43
C SER A 155 24.46 15.19 1.10
N CYS A 156 23.66 15.51 0.07
CA CYS A 156 23.47 16.87 -0.39
C CYS A 156 22.68 17.75 0.59
N ARG A 157 21.94 17.14 1.52
CA ARG A 157 21.19 17.86 2.56
C ARG A 157 22.02 18.12 3.81
N VAL A 158 22.96 17.22 4.10
CA VAL A 158 23.83 17.33 5.29
C VAL A 158 25.16 18.01 4.99
N GLY A 159 25.52 18.20 3.71
CA GLY A 159 26.78 18.81 3.30
C GLY A 159 28.00 17.92 3.53
N LEU A 160 27.79 16.61 3.66
CA LEU A 160 28.81 15.59 3.90
C LEU A 160 28.61 14.47 2.88
N GLN A 161 29.66 13.73 2.53
CA GLN A 161 29.57 12.61 1.59
C GLN A 161 30.41 11.43 2.07
N LYS A 162 30.01 10.20 1.73
CA LYS A 162 30.89 9.04 1.84
C LYS A 162 32.07 9.22 0.88
N PRO A 163 33.32 8.88 1.27
CA PRO A 163 33.73 8.17 2.47
C PRO A 163 34.22 9.06 3.64
N ASP A 164 33.83 10.33 3.76
CA ASP A 164 34.24 11.17 4.90
C ASP A 164 33.71 10.58 6.23
N PRO A 165 34.57 10.28 7.23
CA PRO A 165 34.15 9.76 8.54
C PRO A 165 33.00 10.54 9.19
N LYS A 166 32.91 11.85 8.98
CA LYS A 166 31.88 12.71 9.56
C LYS A 166 30.46 12.33 9.16
N ILE A 167 30.25 11.78 7.96
CA ILE A 167 28.89 11.37 7.54
C ILE A 167 28.42 10.14 8.33
N TYR A 168 29.34 9.25 8.69
CA TYR A 168 29.04 8.07 9.51
C TYR A 168 28.78 8.48 10.96
N GLU A 169 29.58 9.39 11.50
CA GLU A 169 29.34 10.00 12.82
C GLU A 169 27.96 10.66 12.88
N TYR A 170 27.60 11.42 11.86
CA TYR A 170 26.27 12.03 11.74
C TYR A 170 25.16 10.97 11.72
N ALA A 171 25.32 9.90 10.93
CA ALA A 171 24.34 8.82 10.86
C ALA A 171 24.16 8.11 12.21
N LEU A 172 25.24 7.87 12.95
CA LEU A 172 25.20 7.30 14.30
C LEU A 172 24.47 8.20 15.30
N ASP A 173 24.70 9.51 15.25
CA ASP A 173 24.04 10.49 16.11
C ASP A 173 22.53 10.56 15.84
N VAL A 174 22.14 10.67 14.56
CA VAL A 174 20.73 10.69 14.13
C VAL A 174 20.00 9.42 14.59
N LEU A 175 20.65 8.26 14.44
CA LEU A 175 20.09 6.98 14.88
C LEU A 175 20.25 6.72 16.38
N LYS A 176 21.03 7.53 17.11
CA LYS A 176 21.33 7.34 18.54
C LYS A 176 21.83 5.92 18.84
N VAL A 177 22.84 5.48 18.10
CA VAL A 177 23.47 4.15 18.22
C VAL A 177 24.98 4.26 18.20
N LYS A 178 25.68 3.26 18.73
CA LYS A 178 27.14 3.16 18.69
C LYS A 178 27.62 2.39 17.45
N PRO A 179 28.84 2.63 16.95
CA PRO A 179 29.35 1.91 15.76
C PRO A 179 29.21 0.39 15.84
N GLU A 180 29.53 -0.21 16.98
CA GLU A 180 29.47 -1.66 17.19
C GLU A 180 28.05 -2.26 17.15
N GLU A 181 27.02 -1.41 17.22
CA GLU A 181 25.60 -1.79 17.12
C GLU A 181 25.09 -1.76 15.67
N VAL A 182 25.90 -1.28 14.71
CA VAL A 182 25.46 -0.99 13.33
C VAL A 182 26.00 -1.98 12.31
N ILE A 183 25.12 -2.40 11.38
CA ILE A 183 25.48 -3.08 10.13
C ILE A 183 25.32 -2.08 8.99
N PHE A 184 26.33 -1.92 8.14
CA PHE A 184 26.27 -1.04 6.97
C PHE A 184 26.43 -1.82 5.67
N LEU A 185 25.47 -1.68 4.76
CA LEU A 185 25.47 -2.28 3.43
C LEU A 185 25.77 -1.22 2.38
N ASP A 186 26.78 -1.47 1.54
CA ASP A 186 27.18 -0.59 0.45
C ASP A 186 27.78 -1.44 -0.67
N ASP A 187 27.66 -1.00 -1.93
CA ASP A 187 28.23 -1.70 -3.08
C ASP A 187 29.72 -1.37 -3.27
N THR A 188 30.22 -0.35 -2.57
CA THR A 188 31.55 0.21 -2.75
C THR A 188 32.43 0.01 -1.52
N GLY A 189 33.51 -0.75 -1.67
CA GLY A 189 34.46 -1.04 -0.59
C GLY A 189 35.14 0.21 0.02
N ALA A 190 35.31 1.28 -0.77
CA ALA A 190 35.85 2.55 -0.29
C ALA A 190 34.93 3.24 0.73
N ASN A 191 33.61 3.15 0.54
CA ASN A 191 32.61 3.66 1.48
C ASN A 191 32.53 2.78 2.73
N LEU A 192 32.71 1.46 2.60
CA LEU A 192 32.69 0.56 3.76
C LEU A 192 33.91 0.72 4.68
N LYS A 193 35.05 1.18 4.16
CA LYS A 193 36.31 1.22 4.92
C LYS A 193 36.23 2.10 6.19
N PRO A 194 35.81 3.38 6.14
CA PRO A 194 35.64 4.19 7.34
C PRO A 194 34.65 3.59 8.35
N ALA A 195 33.51 3.07 7.88
CA ALA A 195 32.51 2.42 8.73
C ALA A 195 33.11 1.23 9.51
N ARG A 196 33.94 0.42 8.83
CA ARG A 196 34.66 -0.69 9.46
C ARG A 196 35.71 -0.23 10.46
N GLU A 197 36.48 0.81 10.13
CA GLU A 197 37.49 1.40 11.02
C GLU A 197 36.87 1.98 12.30
N MET A 198 35.62 2.47 12.22
CA MET A 198 34.84 2.91 13.38
C MET A 198 34.25 1.77 14.22
N GLY A 199 34.23 0.53 13.71
CA GLY A 199 33.73 -0.65 14.43
C GLY A 199 32.36 -1.19 13.97
N MET A 200 31.79 -0.68 12.88
CA MET A 200 30.55 -1.24 12.30
C MET A 200 30.82 -2.61 11.65
N ALA A 201 29.80 -3.49 11.59
CA ALA A 201 29.86 -4.55 10.57
C ALA A 201 29.56 -3.95 9.22
N THR A 202 30.19 -4.50 8.19
CA THR A 202 30.04 -4.02 6.81
C THR A 202 29.74 -5.20 5.91
N ILE A 203 28.72 -5.09 5.07
CA ILE A 203 28.39 -6.06 4.02
C ILE A 203 28.69 -5.38 2.69
N LEU A 204 29.56 -6.00 1.88
CA LEU A 204 29.85 -5.54 0.53
C LEU A 204 28.85 -6.18 -0.43
N VAL A 205 27.92 -5.38 -0.95
CA VAL A 205 26.85 -5.87 -1.82
C VAL A 205 27.39 -6.07 -3.24
N LYS A 206 27.57 -7.34 -3.63
CA LYS A 206 27.90 -7.75 -5.01
C LYS A 206 26.78 -8.55 -5.65
N ASP A 207 26.13 -9.37 -4.83
CA ASP A 207 25.02 -10.24 -5.14
C ASP A 207 23.97 -10.05 -4.04
N PHE A 208 22.71 -9.90 -4.44
CA PHE A 208 21.66 -9.53 -3.50
C PHE A 208 21.30 -10.67 -2.55
N ASP A 209 21.26 -11.91 -3.02
CA ASP A 209 20.90 -13.07 -2.20
C ASP A 209 21.99 -13.35 -1.15
N SER A 210 23.25 -13.29 -1.57
CA SER A 210 24.40 -13.45 -0.67
C SER A 210 24.45 -12.35 0.40
N ALA A 211 24.18 -11.10 0.01
CA ALA A 211 24.15 -9.97 0.94
C ALA A 211 22.97 -10.05 1.92
N LEU A 212 21.79 -10.49 1.48
CA LEU A 212 20.64 -10.73 2.36
C LEU A 212 20.90 -11.87 3.34
N LYS A 213 21.57 -12.93 2.89
CA LYS A 213 21.99 -14.02 3.77
C LYS A 213 22.96 -13.54 4.86
N GLU A 214 23.99 -12.78 4.48
CA GLU A 214 24.94 -12.21 5.44
C GLU A 214 24.24 -11.25 6.42
N LEU A 215 23.27 -10.46 5.94
CA LEU A 215 22.46 -9.59 6.78
C LEU A 215 21.60 -10.38 7.77
N GLN A 216 20.97 -11.46 7.34
CA GLN A 216 20.23 -12.38 8.20
C GLN A 216 21.15 -12.99 9.27
N ASP A 217 22.33 -13.44 8.90
CA ASP A 217 23.29 -14.05 9.84
C ASP A 217 23.78 -13.04 10.89
N LEU A 218 24.03 -11.79 10.50
CA LEU A 218 24.48 -10.72 11.41
C LEU A 218 23.37 -10.18 12.32
N THR A 219 22.12 -10.22 11.86
CA THR A 219 20.97 -9.70 12.62
C THR A 219 20.32 -10.78 13.48
N GLY A 220 20.44 -12.06 13.10
CA GLY A 220 19.70 -13.17 13.68
C GLY A 220 18.21 -13.16 13.33
N VAL A 221 17.79 -12.31 12.38
CA VAL A 221 16.40 -12.18 11.92
C VAL A 221 16.26 -12.94 10.61
N GLN A 222 15.23 -13.79 10.47
CA GLN A 222 14.95 -14.48 9.22
C GLN A 222 14.50 -13.48 8.15
N LEU A 223 15.31 -13.26 7.11
CA LEU A 223 15.03 -12.35 6.00
C LEU A 223 14.77 -13.09 4.68
N LEU A 224 15.27 -14.32 4.55
CA LEU A 224 15.05 -15.19 3.40
C LEU A 224 13.89 -16.18 3.65
N GLU A 225 13.24 -16.61 2.57
CA GLU A 225 12.22 -17.69 2.58
C GLU A 225 11.00 -17.43 3.49
N GLN A 226 10.59 -16.17 3.69
CA GLN A 226 9.36 -15.87 4.42
C GLN A 226 8.11 -16.22 3.59
N GLU A 227 7.19 -17.02 4.15
CA GLU A 227 5.99 -17.51 3.45
C GLU A 227 5.02 -16.38 3.02
N GLU A 228 4.93 -15.28 3.78
CA GLU A 228 4.25 -14.04 3.37
C GLU A 228 4.59 -12.90 4.36
N CYS A 229 5.40 -11.92 3.96
CA CYS A 229 5.62 -10.71 4.77
C CYS A 229 4.39 -9.79 4.64
N LEU A 230 3.92 -9.23 5.75
CA LEU A 230 2.86 -8.22 5.69
C LEU A 230 3.36 -7.02 4.88
N PRO A 231 2.58 -6.53 3.90
CA PRO A 231 2.90 -5.25 3.27
C PRO A 231 2.98 -4.15 4.33
N PRO A 232 3.69 -3.04 4.05
CA PRO A 232 3.63 -1.87 4.91
C PRO A 232 2.17 -1.47 5.13
N ALA A 233 1.77 -1.32 6.39
CA ALA A 233 0.50 -0.68 6.72
C ALA A 233 0.67 0.83 6.67
N CYS A 234 -0.38 1.57 6.31
CA CYS A 234 -0.46 2.98 6.66
C CYS A 234 -0.97 3.15 8.10
N GLU A 235 -0.32 4.05 8.83
CA GLU A 235 -0.78 4.53 10.12
C GLU A 235 -1.74 5.71 9.88
N PRO A 236 -2.77 5.93 10.72
CA PRO A 236 -3.68 7.08 10.58
C PRO A 236 -2.95 8.42 10.44
N GLU A 237 -1.88 8.63 11.19
CA GLU A 237 -1.14 9.90 11.18
C GLU A 237 -0.25 10.08 9.94
N SER A 238 -0.03 9.02 9.14
CA SER A 238 0.85 9.05 7.97
C SER A 238 0.13 9.29 6.64
N VAL A 239 -1.20 9.49 6.67
CA VAL A 239 -2.03 9.74 5.48
C VAL A 239 -2.76 11.08 5.56
N VAL A 240 -3.16 11.62 4.41
CA VAL A 240 -3.92 12.86 4.35
C VAL A 240 -5.38 12.58 4.63
N HIS A 241 -5.95 13.21 5.66
CA HIS A 241 -7.39 13.14 5.96
C HIS A 241 -8.13 14.26 5.23
N GLY A 242 -9.16 13.89 4.47
CA GLY A 242 -10.03 14.81 3.75
C GLY A 242 -11.50 14.66 4.15
N TYR A 243 -12.28 15.72 3.94
CA TYR A 243 -13.71 15.75 4.23
C TYR A 243 -14.46 16.42 3.08
N VAL A 244 -15.49 15.74 2.55
CA VAL A 244 -16.37 16.30 1.52
C VAL A 244 -17.78 16.37 2.06
N ALA A 245 -18.32 17.58 2.19
CA ALA A 245 -19.74 17.76 2.46
C ALA A 245 -20.55 17.33 1.23
N ILE A 246 -21.36 16.28 1.32
CA ILE A 246 -22.13 15.72 0.18
C ILE A 246 -23.55 16.30 0.12
N LYS A 247 -24.15 16.62 1.27
CA LYS A 247 -25.43 17.34 1.37
C LYS A 247 -25.47 18.13 2.70
N PRO A 248 -26.43 19.05 2.90
CA PRO A 248 -26.48 19.84 4.14
C PRO A 248 -26.46 18.95 5.39
N GLY A 249 -25.48 19.17 6.26
CA GLY A 249 -25.31 18.39 7.49
C GLY A 249 -24.68 16.99 7.31
N THR A 250 -24.37 16.55 6.09
CA THR A 250 -23.74 15.24 5.82
C THR A 250 -22.42 15.41 5.10
N ARG A 251 -21.35 14.83 5.65
CA ARG A 251 -20.02 14.77 5.03
C ARG A 251 -19.49 13.34 5.01
N LEU A 252 -18.64 13.07 4.02
CA LEU A 252 -17.81 11.86 3.99
C LEU A 252 -16.37 12.24 4.33
N HIS A 253 -15.80 11.50 5.27
CA HIS A 253 -14.37 11.45 5.53
C HIS A 253 -13.71 10.44 4.57
N PHE A 254 -12.48 10.73 4.18
CA PHE A 254 -11.63 9.82 3.43
C PHE A 254 -10.17 10.04 3.81
N VAL A 255 -9.34 9.05 3.50
CA VAL A 255 -7.89 9.21 3.47
C VAL A 255 -7.37 9.13 2.05
N GLU A 256 -6.26 9.80 1.79
CA GLU A 256 -5.68 9.90 0.46
C GLU A 256 -4.16 9.70 0.47
N LEU A 257 -3.67 8.94 -0.51
CA LEU A 257 -2.25 8.72 -0.74
C LEU A 257 -1.95 8.46 -2.22
N GLY A 258 -0.80 8.93 -2.68
CA GLY A 258 -0.30 8.66 -4.02
C GLY A 258 -0.82 9.61 -5.09
N SER A 259 -0.52 9.28 -6.35
CA SER A 259 -0.83 10.08 -7.53
C SER A 259 -1.03 9.18 -8.74
N GLY A 260 -1.73 9.65 -9.77
CA GLY A 260 -2.08 8.85 -10.95
C GLY A 260 -3.58 8.60 -11.06
N PRO A 261 -4.02 7.55 -11.79
CA PRO A 261 -5.43 7.21 -11.89
C PRO A 261 -6.06 6.98 -10.52
N VAL A 262 -7.29 7.48 -10.33
CA VAL A 262 -7.99 7.42 -9.05
C VAL A 262 -8.50 6.00 -8.79
N VAL A 263 -8.18 5.48 -7.60
CA VAL A 263 -8.75 4.25 -7.05
C VAL A 263 -9.51 4.59 -5.77
N LEU A 264 -10.83 4.39 -5.79
CA LEU A 264 -11.72 4.61 -4.66
C LEU A 264 -11.97 3.28 -3.93
N LEU A 265 -11.55 3.18 -2.67
CA LEU A 265 -11.73 2.00 -1.82
C LEU A 265 -12.95 2.18 -0.91
N CYS A 266 -13.87 1.21 -0.94
CA CYS A 266 -15.13 1.18 -0.19
C CYS A 266 -15.16 -0.05 0.73
N HIS A 267 -15.08 0.15 2.05
CA HIS A 267 -15.14 -0.95 3.03
C HIS A 267 -16.59 -1.44 3.24
N GLY A 268 -16.77 -2.54 3.97
CA GLY A 268 -18.07 -3.10 4.36
C GLY A 268 -18.39 -2.97 5.85
N PHE A 269 -19.09 -3.95 6.39
CA PHE A 269 -19.60 -3.95 7.77
C PHE A 269 -18.92 -5.01 8.66
N PRO A 270 -18.60 -4.71 9.93
CA PRO A 270 -18.49 -3.39 10.57
C PRO A 270 -17.04 -2.90 10.50
N GLU A 271 -16.69 -2.16 9.46
CA GLU A 271 -15.30 -1.84 9.16
C GLU A 271 -14.95 -0.36 9.29
N SER A 272 -13.80 0.03 8.72
CA SER A 272 -13.35 1.41 8.56
C SER A 272 -12.51 1.52 7.29
N TRP A 273 -12.21 2.75 6.83
CA TRP A 273 -11.14 2.99 5.85
C TRP A 273 -9.84 2.26 6.23
N LEU A 274 -9.54 2.11 7.53
CA LEU A 274 -8.34 1.44 8.05
C LEU A 274 -8.29 -0.07 7.75
N SER A 275 -9.40 -0.68 7.32
CA SER A 275 -9.39 -2.04 6.76
C SER A 275 -8.49 -2.14 5.52
N TRP A 276 -8.29 -1.04 4.79
CA TRP A 276 -7.47 -0.95 3.59
C TRP A 276 -6.02 -0.58 3.85
N ARG A 277 -5.56 -0.58 5.11
CA ARG A 277 -4.24 -0.06 5.50
C ARG A 277 -3.05 -0.68 4.76
N TYR A 278 -3.19 -1.91 4.28
CA TYR A 278 -2.15 -2.60 3.50
C TYR A 278 -2.24 -2.33 1.99
N GLN A 279 -3.42 -1.95 1.50
CA GLN A 279 -3.67 -1.66 0.08
C GLN A 279 -3.32 -0.22 -0.25
N ILE A 280 -3.64 0.73 0.64
CA ILE A 280 -3.39 2.17 0.43
C ILE A 280 -1.94 2.45 0.01
N PRO A 281 -0.90 2.06 0.79
CA PRO A 281 0.48 2.29 0.40
C PRO A 281 0.88 1.50 -0.84
N ALA A 282 0.49 0.21 -0.94
CA ALA A 282 0.90 -0.64 -2.06
C ALA A 282 0.34 -0.16 -3.42
N LEU A 283 -0.92 0.29 -3.45
CA LEU A 283 -1.54 0.85 -4.64
C LEU A 283 -0.97 2.24 -4.96
N ALA A 284 -0.68 3.07 -3.94
CA ALA A 284 0.00 4.34 -4.15
C ALA A 284 1.41 4.17 -4.73
N ASP A 285 2.18 3.19 -4.22
CA ASP A 285 3.50 2.80 -4.73
C ASP A 285 3.42 2.27 -6.17
N ALA A 286 2.32 1.62 -6.53
CA ALA A 286 2.05 1.17 -7.90
C ALA A 286 1.64 2.30 -8.87
N GLY A 287 1.64 3.56 -8.42
CA GLY A 287 1.37 4.73 -9.27
C GLY A 287 -0.11 5.10 -9.39
N PHE A 288 -0.92 4.78 -8.36
CA PHE A 288 -2.32 5.17 -8.29
C PHE A 288 -2.56 6.25 -7.23
N ARG A 289 -3.57 7.10 -7.47
CA ARG A 289 -4.11 8.02 -6.45
C ARG A 289 -5.19 7.29 -5.68
N VAL A 290 -4.86 6.83 -4.48
CA VAL A 290 -5.75 6.01 -3.65
C VAL A 290 -6.55 6.90 -2.73
N ILE A 291 -7.87 6.73 -2.75
CA ILE A 291 -8.82 7.40 -1.85
C ILE A 291 -9.61 6.29 -1.15
N ALA A 292 -9.36 6.08 0.15
CA ALA A 292 -10.16 5.15 0.95
C ALA A 292 -11.21 5.92 1.72
N VAL A 293 -12.48 5.68 1.39
CA VAL A 293 -13.62 6.41 1.97
C VAL A 293 -14.03 5.72 3.27
N GLU A 294 -14.20 6.51 4.33
CA GLU A 294 -14.96 6.07 5.50
C GLU A 294 -16.43 6.13 5.10
N MET A 295 -17.07 4.98 4.91
CA MET A 295 -18.41 4.92 4.34
C MET A 295 -19.42 5.62 5.27
N LYS A 296 -20.53 6.10 4.70
CA LYS A 296 -21.58 6.78 5.47
C LYS A 296 -22.04 5.92 6.65
N GLY A 297 -22.17 6.54 7.83
CA GLY A 297 -22.48 5.81 9.07
C GLY A 297 -21.26 5.37 9.89
N TYR A 298 -20.05 5.47 9.35
CA TYR A 298 -18.84 4.99 10.02
C TYR A 298 -17.90 6.13 10.38
N GLY A 299 -17.17 5.95 11.50
CA GLY A 299 -16.07 6.80 11.90
C GLY A 299 -16.35 8.30 11.86
N ASP A 300 -15.55 9.00 11.05
CA ASP A 300 -15.58 10.46 10.91
C ASP A 300 -16.57 10.98 9.85
N SER A 301 -17.15 10.06 9.07
CA SER A 301 -18.27 10.34 8.19
C SER A 301 -19.55 10.52 8.98
N THR A 302 -20.46 11.35 8.49
CA THR A 302 -21.74 11.58 9.15
C THR A 302 -22.55 10.28 9.21
N ALA A 303 -23.25 10.06 10.33
CA ALA A 303 -24.14 8.92 10.57
C ALA A 303 -25.59 9.39 10.83
N PRO A 304 -26.37 9.74 9.78
CA PRO A 304 -27.78 10.06 9.96
C PRO A 304 -28.56 8.89 10.57
N PRO A 305 -29.54 9.11 11.46
CA PRO A 305 -30.25 8.01 12.10
C PRO A 305 -31.31 7.33 11.21
N GLU A 306 -31.75 7.97 10.13
CA GLU A 306 -32.80 7.48 9.23
C GLU A 306 -32.34 6.24 8.46
N ILE A 307 -33.23 5.26 8.28
CA ILE A 307 -32.88 3.99 7.62
C ILE A 307 -32.65 4.23 6.12
N GLU A 308 -33.51 5.03 5.50
CA GLU A 308 -33.58 5.26 4.06
C GLU A 308 -32.31 5.93 3.51
N GLU A 309 -31.59 6.66 4.38
CA GLU A 309 -30.30 7.30 4.10
C GLU A 309 -29.19 6.32 3.72
N TYR A 310 -29.40 5.02 3.96
CA TYR A 310 -28.46 3.92 3.72
C TYR A 310 -28.91 2.95 2.62
N SER A 311 -29.98 3.30 1.88
CA SER A 311 -30.32 2.58 0.66
C SER A 311 -29.19 2.68 -0.36
N GLN A 312 -29.00 1.64 -1.19
CA GLN A 312 -27.94 1.63 -2.19
C GLN A 312 -28.09 2.77 -3.22
N GLU A 313 -29.33 3.21 -3.47
CA GLU A 313 -29.60 4.38 -4.30
C GLU A 313 -28.98 5.66 -3.72
N GLU A 314 -29.22 5.92 -2.43
CA GLU A 314 -28.71 7.11 -1.76
C GLU A 314 -27.19 7.05 -1.57
N ILE A 315 -26.64 5.89 -1.21
CA ILE A 315 -25.19 5.69 -1.12
C ILE A 315 -24.50 5.96 -2.47
N CYS A 316 -25.04 5.44 -3.57
CA CYS A 316 -24.46 5.69 -4.89
C CYS A 316 -24.53 7.18 -5.28
N LYS A 317 -25.66 7.86 -5.01
CA LYS A 317 -25.80 9.31 -5.23
C LYS A 317 -24.79 10.11 -4.40
N ASP A 318 -24.62 9.75 -3.14
CA ASP A 318 -23.66 10.39 -2.24
C ASP A 318 -22.22 10.25 -2.79
N LEU A 319 -21.85 9.09 -3.34
CA LEU A 319 -20.55 8.89 -4.00
C LEU A 319 -20.40 9.67 -5.31
N LEU A 320 -21.47 9.85 -6.09
CA LEU A 320 -21.43 10.71 -7.28
C LEU A 320 -21.15 12.17 -6.91
N VAL A 321 -21.84 12.69 -5.90
CA VAL A 321 -21.60 14.05 -5.40
C VAL A 321 -20.19 14.18 -4.81
N PHE A 322 -19.70 13.14 -4.13
CA PHE A 322 -18.33 13.08 -3.66
C PHE A 322 -17.33 13.25 -4.80
N LEU A 323 -17.48 12.47 -5.89
CA LEU A 323 -16.62 12.58 -7.06
C LEU A 323 -16.71 13.97 -7.71
N ASP A 324 -17.91 14.53 -7.86
CA ASP A 324 -18.12 15.86 -8.45
C ASP A 324 -17.39 16.95 -7.66
N LYS A 325 -17.52 16.94 -6.33
CA LYS A 325 -16.87 17.93 -5.45
C LYS A 325 -15.36 17.77 -5.39
N MET A 326 -14.86 16.55 -5.58
CA MET A 326 -13.43 16.26 -5.69
C MET A 326 -12.87 16.58 -7.09
N GLY A 327 -13.71 16.96 -8.05
CA GLY A 327 -13.30 17.19 -9.44
C GLY A 327 -12.87 15.90 -10.17
N ILE A 328 -13.38 14.75 -9.75
CA ILE A 328 -13.01 13.43 -10.28
C ILE A 328 -14.07 13.01 -11.31
N ALA A 329 -13.69 13.01 -12.58
CA ALA A 329 -14.57 12.57 -13.65
C ALA A 329 -14.88 11.06 -13.56
N GLN A 330 -13.84 10.24 -13.37
CA GLN A 330 -13.96 8.78 -13.23
C GLN A 330 -12.99 8.25 -12.18
N ALA A 331 -13.37 7.15 -11.52
CA ALA A 331 -12.49 6.39 -10.63
C ALA A 331 -12.62 4.89 -10.90
N THR A 332 -11.56 4.13 -10.61
CA THR A 332 -11.70 2.69 -10.37
C THR A 332 -12.31 2.49 -8.99
N PHE A 333 -13.41 1.75 -8.89
CA PHE A 333 -14.05 1.45 -7.61
C PHE A 333 -13.67 0.04 -7.14
N ILE A 334 -13.17 -0.09 -5.91
CA ILE A 334 -12.86 -1.38 -5.29
C ILE A 334 -13.65 -1.48 -3.99
N GLY A 335 -14.48 -2.49 -3.87
CA GLY A 335 -15.40 -2.66 -2.75
C GLY A 335 -15.31 -4.02 -2.10
N HIS A 336 -15.43 -4.08 -0.78
CA HIS A 336 -15.51 -5.31 0.01
C HIS A 336 -16.83 -5.35 0.80
N ASP A 337 -17.41 -6.54 0.97
CA ASP A 337 -18.71 -6.74 1.66
C ASP A 337 -19.79 -5.77 1.13
N TRP A 338 -20.39 -4.89 1.95
CA TRP A 338 -21.36 -3.87 1.51
C TRP A 338 -20.77 -2.82 0.57
N GLY A 339 -19.50 -2.48 0.73
CA GLY A 339 -18.75 -1.70 -0.25
C GLY A 339 -18.73 -2.42 -1.60
N GLY A 340 -18.58 -3.76 -1.60
CA GLY A 340 -18.68 -4.61 -2.78
C GLY A 340 -20.05 -4.51 -3.47
N VAL A 341 -21.15 -4.52 -2.70
CA VAL A 341 -22.50 -4.30 -3.24
C VAL A 341 -22.59 -2.93 -3.92
N THR A 342 -22.06 -1.91 -3.26
CA THR A 342 -22.12 -0.51 -3.73
C THR A 342 -21.38 -0.36 -5.06
N VAL A 343 -20.14 -0.86 -5.16
CA VAL A 343 -19.33 -0.67 -6.37
C VAL A 343 -19.89 -1.41 -7.58
N TRP A 344 -20.56 -2.56 -7.38
CA TRP A 344 -21.28 -3.24 -8.47
C TRP A 344 -22.46 -2.41 -8.98
N HIS A 345 -23.22 -1.77 -8.09
CA HIS A 345 -24.31 -0.86 -8.50
C HIS A 345 -23.78 0.40 -9.20
N MET A 346 -22.68 0.97 -8.72
CA MET A 346 -22.01 2.09 -9.39
C MET A 346 -21.64 1.73 -10.82
N ALA A 347 -21.01 0.57 -11.03
CA ALA A 347 -20.59 0.11 -12.36
C ALA A 347 -21.75 -0.21 -13.30
N LEU A 348 -22.89 -0.66 -12.76
CA LEU A 348 -24.09 -0.96 -13.54
C LEU A 348 -24.86 0.30 -13.95
N LEU A 349 -25.03 1.24 -13.01
CA LEU A 349 -25.97 2.36 -13.16
C LEU A 349 -25.29 3.67 -13.56
N TYR A 350 -24.01 3.84 -13.26
CA TYR A 350 -23.23 5.04 -13.58
C TYR A 350 -21.89 4.67 -14.26
N PRO A 351 -21.91 3.85 -15.32
CA PRO A 351 -20.68 3.38 -15.98
C PRO A 351 -19.81 4.53 -16.50
N GLU A 352 -20.39 5.68 -16.80
CA GLU A 352 -19.68 6.89 -17.23
C GLU A 352 -18.80 7.49 -16.12
N ARG A 353 -19.05 7.15 -14.85
CA ARG A 353 -18.27 7.58 -13.68
C ARG A 353 -17.31 6.50 -13.16
N VAL A 354 -17.42 5.28 -13.69
CA VAL A 354 -16.64 4.11 -13.25
C VAL A 354 -15.65 3.73 -14.34
N ARG A 355 -14.37 3.97 -14.08
CA ARG A 355 -13.29 3.56 -14.99
C ARG A 355 -13.15 2.03 -15.05
N ALA A 356 -13.26 1.39 -13.89
CA ALA A 356 -13.26 -0.06 -13.72
C ALA A 356 -13.80 -0.40 -12.31
N VAL A 357 -14.15 -1.66 -12.08
CA VAL A 357 -14.75 -2.11 -10.80
C VAL A 357 -14.13 -3.41 -10.29
N ALA A 358 -13.88 -3.52 -9.00
CA ALA A 358 -13.49 -4.76 -8.35
C ALA A 358 -14.34 -5.04 -7.11
N GLY A 359 -14.92 -6.24 -7.02
CA GLY A 359 -15.59 -6.74 -5.83
C GLY A 359 -14.74 -7.77 -5.10
N LEU A 360 -14.52 -7.56 -3.80
CA LEU A 360 -13.87 -8.53 -2.92
C LEU A 360 -14.95 -9.26 -2.12
N ASN A 361 -14.96 -10.58 -2.24
CA ASN A 361 -15.89 -11.52 -1.59
C ASN A 361 -17.32 -11.42 -2.12
N THR A 362 -17.87 -10.22 -2.22
CA THR A 362 -19.25 -9.92 -2.62
C THR A 362 -19.48 -10.14 -4.12
N PRO A 363 -20.27 -11.15 -4.51
CA PRO A 363 -20.60 -11.37 -5.91
C PRO A 363 -21.68 -10.40 -6.40
N TYR A 364 -21.72 -10.16 -7.71
CA TYR A 364 -22.85 -9.49 -8.34
C TYR A 364 -23.89 -10.50 -8.84
N LYS A 365 -25.15 -10.32 -8.44
CA LYS A 365 -26.30 -10.99 -9.04
C LYS A 365 -27.44 -9.98 -9.16
N PRO A 366 -28.09 -9.87 -10.32
CA PRO A 366 -29.21 -8.95 -10.47
C PRO A 366 -30.35 -9.36 -9.52
N PRO A 367 -31.01 -8.40 -8.86
CA PRO A 367 -32.15 -8.71 -8.00
C PRO A 367 -33.31 -9.26 -8.82
N ASP A 368 -34.01 -10.25 -8.26
CA ASP A 368 -35.23 -10.80 -8.84
C ASP A 368 -36.47 -10.22 -8.15
N PRO A 369 -37.19 -9.25 -8.75
CA PRO A 369 -38.41 -8.69 -8.17
C PRO A 369 -39.54 -9.70 -7.96
N ALA A 370 -39.50 -10.88 -8.60
CA ALA A 370 -40.48 -11.95 -8.36
C ALA A 370 -40.19 -12.74 -7.08
N VAL A 371 -38.99 -12.57 -6.50
CA VAL A 371 -38.58 -13.24 -5.28
C VAL A 371 -38.68 -12.28 -4.10
N ASP A 372 -39.43 -12.69 -3.08
CA ASP A 372 -39.44 -12.01 -1.79
C ASP A 372 -38.05 -12.11 -1.15
N VAL A 373 -37.36 -10.98 -1.05
CA VAL A 373 -35.97 -10.91 -0.59
C VAL A 373 -35.83 -11.36 0.86
N MET A 374 -36.82 -11.07 1.71
CA MET A 374 -36.78 -11.47 3.12
C MET A 374 -36.95 -12.98 3.27
N LYS A 375 -37.86 -13.59 2.51
CA LYS A 375 -37.99 -15.06 2.45
C LYS A 375 -36.75 -15.73 1.87
N ARG A 376 -36.10 -15.10 0.87
CA ARG A 376 -34.85 -15.63 0.31
C ARG A 376 -33.72 -15.60 1.34
N ILE A 377 -33.58 -14.51 2.09
CA ILE A 377 -32.61 -14.41 3.20
C ILE A 377 -32.90 -15.52 4.23
N GLU A 378 -34.16 -15.68 4.63
CA GLU A 378 -34.59 -16.72 5.57
C GLU A 378 -34.27 -18.14 5.09
N SER A 379 -34.36 -18.41 3.78
CA SER A 379 -34.04 -19.72 3.20
C SER A 379 -32.55 -20.08 3.21
N ILE A 380 -31.66 -19.12 3.48
CA ILE A 380 -30.20 -19.29 3.47
C ILE A 380 -29.70 -19.20 4.92
N PRO A 381 -29.39 -20.31 5.60
CA PRO A 381 -29.12 -20.31 7.05
C PRO A 381 -28.02 -19.37 7.50
N VAL A 382 -27.02 -19.15 6.65
CA VAL A 382 -25.87 -18.27 6.91
C VAL A 382 -26.23 -16.77 6.87
N PHE A 383 -27.38 -16.39 6.33
CA PHE A 383 -27.88 -15.01 6.36
C PHE A 383 -28.87 -14.73 7.50
N ASP A 384 -29.06 -15.66 8.45
CA ASP A 384 -29.96 -15.46 9.60
C ASP A 384 -29.62 -14.19 10.41
N TYR A 385 -28.33 -13.83 10.51
CA TYR A 385 -27.89 -12.58 11.13
C TYR A 385 -28.45 -11.31 10.46
N GLN A 386 -28.69 -11.33 9.15
CA GLN A 386 -29.27 -10.18 8.46
C GLN A 386 -30.71 -9.95 8.91
N LEU A 387 -31.44 -11.02 9.27
CA LEU A 387 -32.78 -10.93 9.85
C LEU A 387 -32.73 -10.44 11.30
N TYR A 388 -31.70 -10.84 12.07
CA TYR A 388 -31.46 -10.32 13.41
C TYR A 388 -31.21 -8.80 13.40
N PHE A 389 -30.55 -8.29 12.36
CA PHE A 389 -30.25 -6.86 12.21
C PHE A 389 -31.44 -5.98 11.81
N GLN A 390 -32.58 -6.55 11.43
CA GLN A 390 -33.71 -5.76 10.89
C GLN A 390 -34.37 -4.86 11.94
N GLU A 391 -34.61 -5.37 13.14
CA GLU A 391 -35.33 -4.61 14.18
C GLU A 391 -34.44 -3.49 14.74
N PRO A 392 -34.81 -2.21 14.58
CA PRO A 392 -34.00 -1.10 15.08
C PRO A 392 -33.84 -1.13 16.60
N GLY A 393 -32.61 -1.01 17.07
CA GLY A 393 -32.26 -0.99 18.50
C GLY A 393 -31.91 -2.36 19.07
N VAL A 394 -32.33 -3.48 18.47
CA VAL A 394 -32.04 -4.82 19.01
C VAL A 394 -30.57 -5.16 18.85
N ALA A 395 -30.05 -5.12 17.62
CA ALA A 395 -28.65 -5.41 17.36
C ALA A 395 -27.73 -4.31 17.89
N GLU A 396 -28.13 -3.03 17.81
CA GLU A 396 -27.41 -1.92 18.44
C GLU A 396 -27.17 -2.18 19.93
N THR A 397 -28.22 -2.57 20.66
CA THR A 397 -28.12 -2.83 22.11
C THR A 397 -27.12 -3.94 22.42
N GLU A 398 -27.07 -5.02 21.63
CA GLU A 398 -26.10 -6.10 21.85
C GLU A 398 -24.68 -5.65 21.47
N LEU A 399 -24.49 -5.05 20.29
CA LEU A 399 -23.19 -4.73 19.72
C LEU A 399 -22.50 -3.56 20.44
N GLU A 400 -23.28 -2.60 20.95
CA GLU A 400 -22.77 -1.41 21.65
C GLU A 400 -22.56 -1.64 23.16
N LYS A 401 -23.13 -2.72 23.73
CA LYS A 401 -22.94 -3.05 25.15
C LYS A 401 -21.46 -3.19 25.51
N ASP A 402 -20.69 -3.81 24.63
CA ASP A 402 -19.24 -3.86 24.68
C ASP A 402 -18.68 -3.89 23.25
N ILE A 403 -18.36 -2.71 22.72
CA ILE A 403 -17.84 -2.55 21.36
C ILE A 403 -16.52 -3.33 21.18
N SER A 404 -15.67 -3.42 22.20
CA SER A 404 -14.41 -4.16 22.10
C SER A 404 -14.65 -5.63 21.93
N ARG A 405 -15.51 -6.20 22.77
CA ARG A 405 -15.95 -7.58 22.63
C ARG A 405 -16.54 -7.85 21.25
N THR A 406 -17.45 -6.99 20.79
CA THR A 406 -18.07 -7.07 19.46
C THR A 406 -17.02 -7.16 18.35
N LEU A 407 -16.10 -6.18 18.29
CA LEU A 407 -15.09 -6.13 17.23
C LEU A 407 -14.14 -7.33 17.26
N LYS A 408 -13.72 -7.79 18.45
CA LYS A 408 -12.82 -8.94 18.61
C LYS A 408 -13.43 -10.28 18.18
N PHE A 409 -14.76 -10.41 18.23
CA PHE A 409 -15.47 -11.59 17.74
C PHE A 409 -15.82 -11.47 16.25
N MET A 410 -16.22 -10.28 15.80
CA MET A 410 -16.63 -10.07 14.41
C MET A 410 -15.46 -10.01 13.45
N ILE A 411 -14.41 -9.25 13.78
CA ILE A 411 -13.22 -9.08 12.94
C ILE A 411 -12.17 -10.08 13.38
N ARG A 412 -12.14 -11.23 12.71
CA ARG A 412 -11.28 -12.34 13.10
C ARG A 412 -10.80 -13.17 11.92
N SER A 413 -9.51 -13.51 11.95
CA SER A 413 -8.88 -14.38 10.95
C SER A 413 -9.32 -15.82 11.10
N ILE A 414 -9.29 -16.58 9.99
CA ILE A 414 -9.43 -18.05 10.03
C ILE A 414 -8.13 -18.76 10.39
N ARG A 415 -7.01 -18.03 10.51
CA ARG A 415 -5.70 -18.58 10.84
C ARG A 415 -5.71 -19.27 12.22
N LYS A 416 -4.81 -20.24 12.39
CA LYS A 416 -4.82 -21.13 13.56
C LYS A 416 -4.56 -20.38 14.86
N GLU A 417 -3.66 -19.40 14.84
CA GLU A 417 -3.28 -18.53 15.95
C GLU A 417 -4.44 -17.67 16.45
N ASP A 418 -5.43 -17.39 15.59
CA ASP A 418 -6.61 -16.60 15.94
C ASP A 418 -7.80 -17.46 16.37
N LYS A 419 -7.65 -18.78 16.52
CA LYS A 419 -8.74 -19.61 17.05
C LYS A 419 -9.02 -19.29 18.53
N ILE A 420 -10.30 -19.17 18.88
CA ILE A 420 -10.75 -18.96 20.26
C ILE A 420 -10.87 -20.32 20.96
N ASN A 421 -10.40 -20.39 22.22
CA ASN A 421 -10.69 -21.51 23.09
C ASN A 421 -12.15 -21.41 23.57
N GLY A 422 -13.03 -22.21 22.98
CA GLY A 422 -14.46 -22.22 23.30
C GLY A 422 -15.34 -21.89 22.08
N PRO A 423 -16.62 -21.51 22.31
CA PRO A 423 -17.51 -21.13 21.23
C PRO A 423 -16.97 -19.92 20.45
N SER A 424 -16.93 -20.05 19.12
CA SER A 424 -16.64 -18.94 18.21
C SER A 424 -17.94 -18.29 17.74
N LEU A 425 -17.83 -17.12 17.11
CA LEU A 425 -18.96 -16.49 16.45
C LEU A 425 -19.54 -17.44 15.39
N ASP A 426 -20.85 -17.65 15.45
CA ASP A 426 -21.63 -18.33 14.42
C ASP A 426 -22.76 -17.40 14.02
N VAL A 427 -22.85 -17.04 12.75
CA VAL A 427 -23.91 -16.12 12.26
C VAL A 427 -25.22 -16.84 11.99
N ARG A 428 -25.21 -18.18 11.90
CA ARG A 428 -26.41 -19.00 11.68
C ARG A 428 -27.20 -19.09 12.98
N LYS A 429 -28.53 -19.11 12.92
CA LYS A 429 -29.42 -19.34 14.08
C LYS A 429 -29.19 -18.35 15.25
N CYS A 430 -28.67 -17.17 14.98
CA CYS A 430 -28.44 -16.15 16.01
C CYS A 430 -29.75 -15.63 16.60
N ARG A 431 -30.83 -15.58 15.80
CA ARG A 431 -32.17 -15.24 16.29
C ARG A 431 -32.69 -16.26 17.29
N GLU A 432 -32.50 -17.55 17.01
CA GLU A 432 -32.87 -18.65 17.95
C GLU A 432 -32.06 -18.58 19.24
N ARG A 433 -30.76 -18.24 19.16
CA ARG A 433 -29.92 -18.03 20.35
C ARG A 433 -30.29 -16.76 21.13
N GLY A 434 -30.99 -15.81 20.50
CA GLY A 434 -31.34 -14.51 21.10
C GLY A 434 -30.21 -13.48 21.05
N GLY A 435 -29.27 -13.61 20.11
CA GLY A 435 -28.17 -12.67 19.92
C GLY A 435 -27.01 -13.26 19.12
N LEU A 436 -26.22 -12.38 18.49
CA LEU A 436 -25.02 -12.72 17.75
C LEU A 436 -23.88 -13.14 18.68
N LEU A 437 -23.74 -12.47 19.82
CA LEU A 437 -22.68 -12.70 20.83
C LEU A 437 -23.16 -13.54 22.02
N LYS A 438 -24.43 -13.92 22.03
CA LYS A 438 -25.03 -14.73 23.10
C LYS A 438 -24.32 -16.08 23.24
N GLY A 439 -23.83 -16.36 24.44
CA GLY A 439 -23.15 -17.62 24.78
C GLY A 439 -21.64 -17.62 24.46
N LEU A 440 -21.10 -16.52 23.94
CA LEU A 440 -19.66 -16.35 23.76
C LEU A 440 -19.00 -15.81 25.04
N SER A 441 -17.68 -15.96 25.17
CA SER A 441 -16.91 -15.36 26.26
C SER A 441 -17.13 -13.85 26.34
N GLU A 442 -17.11 -13.27 27.54
CA GLU A 442 -17.09 -11.81 27.73
C GLU A 442 -15.70 -11.23 27.43
N ASP A 443 -14.63 -12.02 27.63
CA ASP A 443 -13.26 -11.62 27.32
C ASP A 443 -12.70 -12.53 26.22
N ALA A 444 -12.50 -11.95 25.04
CA ALA A 444 -11.82 -12.59 23.92
C ALA A 444 -10.49 -11.89 23.65
N PRO A 445 -9.44 -12.62 23.26
CA PRO A 445 -8.21 -12.00 22.79
C PRO A 445 -8.47 -11.33 21.43
N PRO A 446 -7.81 -10.21 21.10
CA PRO A 446 -7.86 -9.64 19.76
C PRO A 446 -7.31 -10.63 18.72
N SER A 447 -7.81 -10.53 17.50
CA SER A 447 -7.26 -11.24 16.34
C SER A 447 -5.96 -10.56 15.89
N SER A 448 -5.08 -11.30 15.23
CA SER A 448 -3.96 -10.76 14.46
C SER A 448 -4.37 -9.68 13.44
N LEU A 449 -5.63 -9.68 12.98
CA LEU A 449 -6.18 -8.64 12.10
C LEU A 449 -6.39 -7.29 12.80
N LEU A 450 -6.47 -7.28 14.14
CA LEU A 450 -6.69 -6.11 14.98
C LEU A 450 -5.60 -6.03 16.06
N PRO A 451 -4.34 -5.77 15.69
CA PRO A 451 -3.30 -5.47 16.67
C PRO A 451 -3.71 -4.24 17.50
N GLU A 452 -3.16 -4.09 18.72
CA GLU A 452 -3.66 -3.13 19.72
C GLU A 452 -3.89 -1.70 19.19
N PRO A 453 -2.96 -1.05 18.45
CA PRO A 453 -3.21 0.29 17.92
C PRO A 453 -4.40 0.35 16.94
N VAL A 454 -4.54 -0.68 16.12
CA VAL A 454 -5.65 -0.80 15.16
C VAL A 454 -6.96 -1.04 15.92
N LEU A 455 -6.98 -1.94 16.90
CA LEU A 455 -8.17 -2.16 17.71
C LEU A 455 -8.61 -0.86 18.40
N GLN A 456 -7.68 -0.12 19.00
CA GLN A 456 -7.98 1.17 19.65
C GLN A 456 -8.54 2.19 18.67
N TYR A 457 -8.02 2.24 17.43
CA TYR A 457 -8.59 3.08 16.39
C TYR A 457 -10.04 2.70 16.09
N TYR A 458 -10.35 1.43 15.83
CA TYR A 458 -11.73 1.00 15.58
C TYR A 458 -12.63 1.31 16.77
N LEU A 459 -12.18 1.10 18.00
CA LEU A 459 -12.92 1.47 19.20
C LEU A 459 -13.29 2.95 19.22
N GLN A 460 -12.32 3.82 18.98
CA GLN A 460 -12.55 5.26 18.93
C GLN A 460 -13.54 5.64 17.82
N GLN A 461 -13.46 5.00 16.66
CA GLN A 461 -14.38 5.27 15.53
C GLN A 461 -15.81 4.82 15.85
N PHE A 462 -16.00 3.61 16.38
CA PHE A 462 -17.34 3.08 16.71
C PHE A 462 -17.94 3.75 17.96
N GLN A 463 -17.13 4.29 18.87
CA GLN A 463 -17.63 5.10 19.99
C GLN A 463 -18.27 6.43 19.56
N LYS A 464 -17.95 6.95 18.37
CA LYS A 464 -18.52 8.22 17.88
C LYS A 464 -20.00 8.10 17.49
N SER A 465 -20.35 7.02 16.78
CA SER A 465 -21.65 6.90 16.10
C SER A 465 -22.36 5.56 16.36
N GLY A 466 -21.72 4.62 17.05
CA GLY A 466 -22.28 3.29 17.32
C GLY A 466 -22.48 2.45 16.06
N PHE A 467 -23.45 1.54 16.15
CA PHE A 467 -23.79 0.58 15.09
C PHE A 467 -25.08 0.91 14.36
N ARG A 468 -25.86 1.92 14.77
CA ARG A 468 -27.14 2.26 14.10
C ARG A 468 -26.95 2.54 12.60
N GLY A 469 -26.05 3.46 12.25
CA GLY A 469 -25.74 3.77 10.85
C GLY A 469 -25.24 2.54 10.09
N PRO A 470 -24.21 1.84 10.59
CA PRO A 470 -23.72 0.57 10.01
C PRO A 470 -24.81 -0.49 9.79
N LEU A 471 -25.71 -0.70 10.76
CA LEU A 471 -26.81 -1.67 10.67
C LEU A 471 -27.90 -1.25 9.67
N ASN A 472 -28.11 0.06 9.46
CA ASN A 472 -29.10 0.55 8.49
C ASN A 472 -28.77 0.14 7.04
N TRP A 473 -27.52 -0.22 6.72
CA TRP A 473 -27.15 -0.81 5.42
C TRP A 473 -27.94 -2.11 5.14
N TYR A 474 -28.23 -2.91 6.18
CA TYR A 474 -29.01 -4.14 6.08
C TYR A 474 -30.53 -3.91 6.09
N ARG A 475 -31.02 -2.71 6.40
CA ARG A 475 -32.46 -2.42 6.61
C ARG A 475 -33.18 -1.88 5.38
N ASN A 476 -32.49 -1.89 4.23
CA ASN A 476 -33.01 -1.36 2.96
C ASN A 476 -33.28 -2.45 1.91
N MET A 477 -33.34 -3.74 2.28
CA MET A 477 -33.39 -4.86 1.33
C MET A 477 -34.49 -4.71 0.27
N GLN A 478 -35.71 -4.37 0.68
CA GLN A 478 -36.83 -4.20 -0.27
C GLN A 478 -36.65 -2.97 -1.17
N ALA A 479 -36.14 -1.86 -0.64
CA ALA A 479 -35.84 -0.65 -1.41
C ALA A 479 -34.74 -0.92 -2.45
N ASN A 480 -33.68 -1.61 -2.04
CA ASN A 480 -32.55 -1.99 -2.89
C ASN A 480 -32.99 -2.93 -4.02
N VAL A 481 -33.85 -3.92 -3.74
CA VAL A 481 -34.42 -4.79 -4.79
C VAL A 481 -35.27 -3.99 -5.78
N ARG A 482 -36.16 -3.11 -5.29
CA ARG A 482 -36.98 -2.25 -6.17
C ARG A 482 -36.11 -1.39 -7.07
N TRP A 483 -35.09 -0.74 -6.51
CA TRP A 483 -34.19 0.13 -7.26
C TRP A 483 -33.34 -0.65 -8.27
N GLY A 484 -32.61 -1.67 -7.82
CA GLY A 484 -31.71 -2.46 -8.67
C GLY A 484 -32.44 -3.24 -9.77
N SER A 485 -33.70 -3.63 -9.55
CA SER A 485 -34.49 -4.36 -10.57
C SER A 485 -34.77 -3.53 -11.83
N ARG A 486 -34.67 -2.19 -11.76
CA ARG A 486 -34.80 -1.29 -12.92
C ARG A 486 -33.73 -1.56 -13.99
N ALA A 487 -32.57 -2.05 -13.58
CA ALA A 487 -31.44 -2.38 -14.46
C ALA A 487 -31.21 -3.91 -14.58
N ARG A 488 -32.22 -4.75 -14.29
CA ARG A 488 -32.08 -6.22 -14.29
C ARG A 488 -31.57 -6.79 -15.61
N SER A 489 -31.94 -6.19 -16.74
CA SER A 489 -31.52 -6.63 -18.08
C SER A 489 -30.17 -6.04 -18.52
N TRP A 490 -29.59 -5.12 -17.74
CA TRP A 490 -28.34 -4.46 -18.09
C TRP A 490 -27.16 -5.35 -17.74
N LYS A 491 -26.01 -5.07 -18.38
CA LYS A 491 -24.76 -5.77 -18.14
C LYS A 491 -23.69 -4.78 -17.74
N ILE A 492 -22.82 -5.18 -16.82
CA ILE A 492 -21.63 -4.41 -16.47
C ILE A 492 -20.60 -4.63 -17.58
N ARG A 493 -20.23 -3.56 -18.27
CA ARG A 493 -19.34 -3.59 -19.44
C ARG A 493 -17.98 -2.93 -19.21
N VAL A 494 -17.86 -2.12 -18.17
CA VAL A 494 -16.55 -1.61 -17.73
C VAL A 494 -15.66 -2.77 -17.29
N PRO A 495 -14.32 -2.65 -17.34
CA PRO A 495 -13.42 -3.68 -16.84
C PRO A 495 -13.78 -4.05 -15.39
N ALA A 496 -13.92 -5.35 -15.13
CA ALA A 496 -14.44 -5.85 -13.87
C ALA A 496 -13.57 -6.98 -13.30
N LEU A 497 -13.36 -6.98 -11.98
CA LEU A 497 -12.66 -8.03 -11.24
C LEU A 497 -13.53 -8.57 -10.11
N MET A 498 -13.63 -9.90 -10.01
CA MET A 498 -14.19 -10.58 -8.84
C MET A 498 -13.07 -11.31 -8.10
N VAL A 499 -12.78 -10.91 -6.86
CA VAL A 499 -11.86 -11.62 -5.98
C VAL A 499 -12.65 -12.45 -4.98
N THR A 500 -12.40 -13.75 -4.94
CA THR A 500 -13.07 -14.68 -4.01
C THR A 500 -12.11 -15.17 -2.93
N ALA A 501 -12.63 -15.36 -1.71
CA ALA A 501 -11.89 -15.84 -0.56
C ALA A 501 -12.38 -17.26 -0.18
N GLY A 502 -11.49 -18.26 -0.17
CA GLY A 502 -11.88 -19.67 -0.05
C GLY A 502 -12.46 -20.06 1.31
N GLY A 503 -12.00 -19.42 2.38
CA GLY A 503 -12.46 -19.58 3.75
C GLY A 503 -13.62 -18.67 4.15
N ASP A 504 -14.13 -17.80 3.26
CA ASP A 504 -15.32 -17.00 3.56
C ASP A 504 -16.57 -17.90 3.59
N THR A 505 -17.11 -18.08 4.79
CA THR A 505 -18.27 -18.95 5.03
C THR A 505 -19.61 -18.26 4.71
N VAL A 506 -19.64 -16.93 4.62
CA VAL A 506 -20.83 -16.11 4.34
C VAL A 506 -20.93 -15.82 2.85
N LEU A 507 -19.89 -15.23 2.29
CA LEU A 507 -19.79 -14.88 0.88
C LEU A 507 -18.95 -15.90 0.11
N SER A 508 -19.30 -17.18 0.26
CA SER A 508 -18.52 -18.28 -0.31
C SER A 508 -18.30 -18.13 -1.82
N PRO A 509 -17.16 -18.59 -2.37
CA PRO A 509 -16.83 -18.45 -3.80
C PRO A 509 -17.94 -18.96 -4.74
N LYS A 510 -18.69 -19.97 -4.32
CA LYS A 510 -19.83 -20.56 -5.06
C LYS A 510 -20.91 -19.52 -5.40
N LEU A 511 -21.09 -18.49 -4.58
CA LEU A 511 -22.07 -17.45 -4.84
C LEU A 511 -21.70 -16.59 -6.06
N SER A 512 -20.43 -16.55 -6.47
CA SER A 512 -19.96 -15.82 -7.66
C SER A 512 -20.07 -16.62 -8.97
N LYS A 513 -20.50 -17.88 -8.91
CA LYS A 513 -20.67 -18.72 -10.11
C LYS A 513 -21.74 -18.13 -11.03
N GLY A 514 -21.40 -17.98 -12.30
CA GLY A 514 -22.31 -17.46 -13.35
C GLY A 514 -22.35 -15.94 -13.47
N MET A 515 -21.48 -15.21 -12.78
CA MET A 515 -21.40 -13.74 -12.90
C MET A 515 -21.13 -13.27 -14.34
N GLU A 516 -20.46 -14.09 -15.16
CA GLU A 516 -20.14 -13.84 -16.56
C GLU A 516 -21.38 -13.62 -17.43
N GLU A 517 -22.54 -14.14 -17.02
CA GLU A 517 -23.82 -13.89 -17.70
C GLU A 517 -24.16 -12.39 -17.74
N TRP A 518 -23.81 -11.68 -16.65
CA TRP A 518 -24.12 -10.27 -16.42
C TRP A 518 -22.90 -9.36 -16.58
N ILE A 519 -21.70 -9.92 -16.54
CA ILE A 519 -20.41 -9.23 -16.67
C ILE A 519 -19.55 -9.97 -17.70
N PRO A 520 -19.75 -9.71 -19.01
CA PRO A 520 -19.13 -10.51 -20.07
C PRO A 520 -17.59 -10.48 -20.10
N HIS A 521 -16.97 -9.45 -19.51
CA HIS A 521 -15.53 -9.24 -19.49
C HIS A 521 -14.95 -9.36 -18.07
N LEU A 522 -15.57 -10.21 -17.23
CA LEU A 522 -15.17 -10.42 -15.85
C LEU A 522 -13.80 -11.10 -15.77
N SER A 523 -12.87 -10.46 -15.07
CA SER A 523 -11.63 -11.07 -14.58
C SER A 523 -11.85 -11.67 -13.19
N ARG A 524 -11.04 -12.67 -12.81
CA ARG A 524 -11.15 -13.33 -11.50
C ARG A 524 -9.82 -13.37 -10.78
N GLY A 525 -9.89 -13.12 -9.47
CA GLY A 525 -8.85 -13.46 -8.51
C GLY A 525 -9.40 -14.46 -7.49
N HIS A 526 -8.53 -15.27 -6.91
CA HIS A 526 -8.90 -16.20 -5.85
C HIS A 526 -7.79 -16.30 -4.81
N ILE A 527 -8.17 -16.30 -3.54
CA ILE A 527 -7.25 -16.50 -2.42
C ILE A 527 -7.84 -17.63 -1.57
N GLU A 528 -7.23 -18.82 -1.65
CA GLU A 528 -7.76 -20.06 -1.06
C GLU A 528 -7.86 -19.96 0.47
N GLU A 529 -6.73 -19.70 1.13
CA GLU A 529 -6.65 -19.60 2.59
C GLU A 529 -7.00 -18.20 3.09
N CYS A 530 -8.19 -17.71 2.72
CA CYS A 530 -8.65 -16.38 3.09
C CYS A 530 -10.10 -16.40 3.57
N GLY A 531 -10.36 -15.81 4.74
CA GLY A 531 -11.65 -15.60 5.35
C GLY A 531 -12.33 -14.35 4.82
N HIS A 532 -13.24 -13.80 5.63
CA HIS A 532 -14.08 -12.69 5.22
C HIS A 532 -13.32 -11.37 5.08
N PHE A 533 -12.36 -11.08 5.97
CA PHE A 533 -11.64 -9.80 6.03
C PHE A 533 -10.40 -9.78 5.12
N THR A 534 -10.62 -9.99 3.83
CA THR A 534 -9.61 -10.26 2.80
C THR A 534 -8.46 -9.25 2.78
N GLN A 535 -8.77 -7.97 2.95
CA GLN A 535 -7.81 -6.87 2.94
C GLN A 535 -6.72 -7.01 4.00
N MET A 536 -7.10 -7.54 5.16
CA MET A 536 -6.24 -7.69 6.34
C MET A 536 -5.69 -9.11 6.48
N GLU A 537 -6.40 -10.11 5.96
CA GLU A 537 -6.08 -11.51 6.20
C GLU A 537 -5.01 -12.06 5.24
N ARG A 538 -5.09 -11.66 3.96
CA ARG A 538 -4.12 -12.01 2.91
C ARG A 538 -3.74 -10.76 2.10
N PRO A 539 -3.16 -9.74 2.77
CA PRO A 539 -2.91 -8.43 2.16
C PRO A 539 -1.92 -8.49 1.00
N ALA A 540 -0.84 -9.28 1.09
CA ALA A 540 0.15 -9.35 0.01
C ALA A 540 -0.43 -10.05 -1.25
N ALA A 541 -1.09 -11.20 -1.08
CA ALA A 541 -1.81 -11.85 -2.17
C ALA A 541 -2.87 -10.94 -2.81
N LEU A 542 -3.66 -10.21 -2.00
CA LEU A 542 -4.65 -9.26 -2.53
C LEU A 542 -3.97 -8.11 -3.28
N ASN A 543 -2.94 -7.50 -2.72
CA ASN A 543 -2.21 -6.40 -3.35
C ASN A 543 -1.68 -6.80 -4.72
N LYS A 544 -1.09 -8.00 -4.83
CA LYS A 544 -0.61 -8.56 -6.10
C LYS A 544 -1.74 -8.63 -7.13
N ILE A 545 -2.86 -9.26 -6.78
CA ILE A 545 -4.03 -9.41 -7.68
C ILE A 545 -4.53 -8.03 -8.13
N LEU A 546 -4.67 -7.07 -7.21
CA LEU A 546 -5.20 -5.75 -7.52
C LEU A 546 -4.23 -4.95 -8.40
N ILE A 547 -2.94 -4.96 -8.10
CA ILE A 547 -1.92 -4.21 -8.86
C ILE A 547 -1.81 -4.75 -10.28
N GLU A 548 -1.70 -6.08 -10.45
CA GLU A 548 -1.63 -6.71 -11.77
C GLU A 548 -2.85 -6.36 -12.62
N TRP A 549 -4.04 -6.44 -12.03
CA TRP A 549 -5.29 -6.10 -12.72
C TRP A 549 -5.36 -4.60 -13.08
N LEU A 550 -5.03 -3.71 -12.13
CA LEU A 550 -5.05 -2.27 -12.34
C LEU A 550 -4.07 -1.83 -13.43
N GLN A 551 -2.86 -2.39 -13.44
CA GLN A 551 -1.88 -2.15 -14.50
C GLN A 551 -2.40 -2.57 -15.86
N GLY A 552 -3.13 -3.70 -15.95
CA GLY A 552 -3.79 -4.12 -17.18
C GLY A 552 -4.91 -3.17 -17.64
N VAL A 553 -5.73 -2.68 -16.71
CA VAL A 553 -6.83 -1.74 -16.97
C VAL A 553 -6.34 -0.35 -17.41
N HIS A 554 -5.18 0.06 -16.89
CA HIS A 554 -4.59 1.39 -17.10
C HIS A 554 -3.32 1.36 -17.96
N LYS A 555 -3.12 0.31 -18.76
CA LYS A 555 -1.93 0.11 -19.61
C LYS A 555 -1.59 1.28 -20.55
N ASP A 556 -2.59 2.07 -20.93
CA ASP A 556 -2.42 3.21 -21.84
C ASP A 556 -2.10 4.52 -21.08
N VAL A 557 -2.07 4.49 -19.74
CA VAL A 557 -1.71 5.61 -18.88
C VAL A 557 -0.30 5.37 -18.33
N PRO A 558 0.66 6.29 -18.52
CA PRO A 558 1.97 6.19 -17.88
C PRO A 558 1.82 6.21 -16.35
N LEU A 559 1.91 5.05 -15.70
CA LEU A 559 1.87 4.94 -14.25
C LEU A 559 3.21 5.37 -13.67
N GLN A 560 3.16 6.24 -12.66
CA GLN A 560 4.35 6.73 -11.97
C GLN A 560 4.69 5.79 -10.81
N SER A 561 5.35 4.66 -11.11
CA SER A 561 5.82 3.70 -10.11
C SER A 561 7.34 3.61 -10.06
N MET A 562 7.90 3.56 -8.85
CA MET A 562 9.34 3.34 -8.61
C MET A 562 9.64 1.91 -8.10
N ALA A 563 8.61 1.10 -7.85
CA ALA A 563 8.74 -0.28 -7.40
C ALA A 563 8.04 -1.22 -8.40
N LYS A 564 8.78 -2.18 -8.95
CA LYS A 564 8.17 -3.36 -9.59
C LYS A 564 7.73 -4.29 -8.46
N LEU A 565 6.53 -4.06 -7.95
CA LEU A 565 5.94 -4.78 -6.81
C LEU A 565 5.62 -6.24 -7.14
#